data_AF-A0A0F0CL88-F1
#
_entry.id   AF-A0A0F0CL88-F1
#
_cell.length_a   1.000
_cell.length_b   1.000
_cell.length_c   1.000
_cell.angle_alpha   90.00
_cell.angle_beta   90.00
_cell.angle_gamma   90.00
#
_symmetry.space_group_name_H-M   'P 1'
#
loop_
_entity.id
_entity.type
_entity.pdbx_description
1 polymer ?
#
loop_
_entity_poly.entity_id
_entity_poly.type
_entity_poly.pdbx_seq_one_letter_code
_entity_poly.pdbx_strand_id
1 'polypeptide(L)'
;MDSLIDKLKEERVKNIVSAIINGDTLVYDSFNDDLVYVLDLGIVAEKNNDIVFANEIYREIIPRVLNFSMQKNIREVGIISWYINPAGKLDMDKLLKAFQEFYRENSEMWLEKFDYKEAGPHLLLMAFLQRIINGGGKINREMAVGTGRTDLLIEFNGERFVLELKLKRLPSARQKGLDQISRYLDTLGMTKGYLILFEIKPSSIIPWETRVKWEDISHQNKEITIVEM
;
A
#
# COMPACT_ATOMS: atom_id res chain seq x y z
N MET A 1 -14.75 10.81 -16.07
CA MET A 1 -13.42 10.24 -15.73
C MET A 1 -12.34 11.29 -15.85
N ASP A 2 -12.27 12.02 -16.98
CA ASP A 2 -11.29 13.10 -17.19
C ASP A 2 -11.32 14.21 -16.12
N SER A 3 -12.51 14.58 -15.63
CA SER A 3 -12.64 15.57 -14.55
C SER A 3 -12.02 15.12 -13.22
N LEU A 4 -12.06 13.83 -12.87
CA LEU A 4 -11.43 13.32 -11.65
C LEU A 4 -9.91 13.33 -11.77
N ILE A 5 -9.38 12.89 -12.92
CA ILE A 5 -7.93 12.86 -13.19
C ILE A 5 -7.34 14.26 -13.11
N ASP A 6 -8.06 15.26 -13.61
CA ASP A 6 -7.62 16.65 -13.52
C ASP A 6 -7.54 17.13 -12.07
N LYS A 7 -8.55 16.82 -11.24
CA LYS A 7 -8.54 17.13 -9.81
C LYS A 7 -7.40 16.46 -9.04
N LEU A 8 -7.05 15.23 -9.40
CA LEU A 8 -5.92 14.52 -8.78
C LEU A 8 -4.55 15.17 -9.05
N LYS A 9 -4.44 16.17 -9.93
CA LYS A 9 -3.20 16.93 -10.16
C LYS A 9 -3.07 18.16 -9.26
N GLU A 10 -4.14 18.60 -8.59
CA GLU A 10 -4.09 19.75 -7.69
C GLU A 10 -3.38 19.39 -6.38
N GLU A 11 -2.38 20.17 -5.95
CA GLU A 11 -1.56 19.87 -4.75
C GLU A 11 -2.39 19.63 -3.48
N ARG A 12 -3.43 20.45 -3.24
CA ARG A 12 -4.38 20.27 -2.14
C ARG A 12 -5.09 18.91 -2.14
N VAL A 13 -5.40 18.38 -3.33
CA VAL A 13 -6.00 17.05 -3.48
C VAL A 13 -4.93 15.98 -3.27
N LYS A 14 -3.73 16.18 -3.82
CA LYS A 14 -2.62 15.23 -3.70
C LYS A 14 -2.26 14.95 -2.25
N ASN A 15 -2.22 15.97 -1.39
CA ASN A 15 -1.87 15.80 0.02
C ASN A 15 -2.86 14.90 0.75
N ILE A 16 -4.16 15.15 0.61
CA ILE A 16 -5.22 14.36 1.24
C ILE A 16 -5.24 12.93 0.70
N VAL A 17 -5.18 12.77 -0.63
CA VAL A 17 -5.18 11.44 -1.27
C VAL A 17 -3.91 10.65 -0.93
N SER A 18 -2.75 11.30 -0.82
CA SER A 18 -1.49 10.65 -0.41
C SER A 18 -1.57 10.11 1.01
N ALA A 19 -2.11 10.89 1.95
CA ALA A 19 -2.28 10.45 3.33
C ALA A 19 -3.18 9.22 3.42
N ILE A 20 -4.29 9.20 2.68
CA ILE A 20 -5.19 8.03 2.59
C ILE A 20 -4.44 6.81 2.04
N ILE A 21 -3.70 6.94 0.93
CA ILE A 21 -2.92 5.84 0.32
C ILE A 21 -1.80 5.34 1.24
N ASN A 22 -1.26 6.21 2.09
CA ASN A 22 -0.25 5.87 3.07
C ASN A 22 -0.81 5.19 4.32
N GLY A 23 -2.15 5.04 4.43
CA GLY A 23 -2.80 4.51 5.60
C GLY A 23 -2.68 5.44 6.81
N ASP A 24 -2.46 6.73 6.58
CA ASP A 24 -2.44 7.74 7.63
C ASP A 24 -3.87 7.97 8.15
N THR A 25 -4.02 8.04 9.47
CA THR A 25 -5.29 8.46 10.07
C THR A 25 -5.44 9.96 9.88
N LEU A 26 -6.50 10.36 9.18
CA LEU A 26 -6.87 11.74 9.00
C LEU A 26 -8.12 12.01 9.82
N VAL A 27 -8.03 12.96 10.74
CA VAL A 27 -9.19 13.41 11.52
C VAL A 27 -9.84 14.57 10.77
N TYR A 28 -11.17 14.64 10.81
CA TYR A 28 -11.89 15.79 10.29
C TYR A 28 -11.43 17.07 11.01
N ASP A 29 -11.02 18.06 10.22
CA ASP A 29 -10.64 19.40 10.68
C ASP A 29 -11.30 20.44 9.77
N SER A 30 -12.31 21.13 10.29
CA SER A 30 -13.04 22.16 9.55
C SER A 30 -12.20 23.40 9.22
N PHE A 31 -11.02 23.56 9.81
CA PHE A 31 -10.09 24.66 9.51
C PHE A 31 -9.08 24.29 8.42
N ASN A 32 -9.09 23.04 7.96
CA ASN A 32 -8.26 22.58 6.87
C ASN A 32 -9.02 22.78 5.54
N ASP A 33 -8.79 23.93 4.89
CA ASP A 33 -9.42 24.29 3.62
C ASP A 33 -9.21 23.23 2.52
N ASP A 34 -8.06 22.57 2.50
CA ASP A 34 -7.76 21.50 1.54
C ASP A 34 -8.65 20.28 1.78
N LEU A 35 -8.84 19.87 3.04
CA LEU A 35 -9.73 18.76 3.39
C LEU A 35 -11.18 19.08 3.06
N VAL A 36 -11.66 20.27 3.44
CA VAL A 36 -13.03 20.72 3.13
C VAL A 36 -13.27 20.72 1.63
N TYR A 37 -12.33 21.24 0.85
CA TYR A 37 -12.41 21.22 -0.61
C TYR A 37 -12.51 19.80 -1.19
N VAL A 38 -11.71 18.85 -0.70
CA VAL A 38 -11.72 17.45 -1.20
C VAL A 38 -12.99 16.71 -0.78
N LEU A 39 -13.55 17.03 0.39
CA LEU A 39 -14.88 16.56 0.84
C LEU A 39 -15.99 17.11 -0.08
N ASP A 40 -15.95 18.40 -0.42
CA ASP A 40 -16.93 19.03 -1.31
C ASP A 40 -16.88 18.46 -2.74
N LEU A 41 -15.69 18.07 -3.21
CA LEU A 41 -15.54 17.32 -4.46
C LEU A 41 -16.13 15.91 -4.40
N GLY A 42 -16.46 15.41 -3.20
CA GLY A 42 -16.98 14.07 -2.96
C GLY A 42 -15.96 12.96 -3.18
N ILE A 43 -14.65 13.29 -3.28
CA ILE A 43 -13.57 12.30 -3.48
C ILE A 43 -13.38 11.47 -2.21
N VAL A 44 -13.46 12.13 -1.06
CA VAL A 44 -13.34 11.53 0.28
C VAL A 44 -14.64 11.74 1.06
N ALA A 45 -14.81 10.97 2.13
CA ALA A 45 -15.90 11.12 3.08
C ALA A 45 -15.40 10.81 4.49
N GLU A 46 -16.07 11.39 5.48
CA GLU A 46 -15.90 11.02 6.88
C GLU A 46 -16.69 9.73 7.16
N LYS A 47 -16.01 8.72 7.70
CA LYS A 47 -16.64 7.48 8.19
C LYS A 47 -15.94 7.04 9.47
N ASN A 48 -16.71 6.79 10.53
CA ASN A 48 -16.18 6.34 11.83
C ASN A 48 -15.05 7.24 12.37
N ASN A 49 -15.18 8.57 12.24
CA ASN A 49 -14.17 9.58 12.62
C ASN A 49 -12.83 9.46 11.87
N ASP A 50 -12.80 8.83 10.69
CA ASP A 50 -11.64 8.79 9.80
C ASP A 50 -12.04 9.32 8.42
N ILE A 51 -11.08 9.91 7.70
CA ILE A 51 -11.27 10.34 6.31
C ILE A 51 -10.83 9.20 5.38
N VAL A 52 -11.76 8.76 4.54
CA VAL A 52 -11.60 7.63 3.62
C VAL A 52 -12.05 8.01 2.21
N PHE A 53 -11.67 7.24 1.18
CA PHE A 53 -12.30 7.42 -0.13
C PHE A 53 -13.82 7.25 -0.02
N ALA A 54 -14.57 8.15 -0.65
CA ALA A 54 -16.01 8.26 -0.44
C ALA A 54 -16.78 6.97 -0.76
N ASN A 55 -16.31 6.23 -1.77
CA ASN A 55 -16.92 4.99 -2.24
C ASN A 55 -15.87 3.97 -2.74
N GLU A 56 -16.32 2.75 -2.99
CA GLU A 56 -15.49 1.63 -3.46
C GLU A 56 -14.89 1.88 -4.85
N ILE A 57 -15.60 2.63 -5.71
CA ILE A 57 -15.10 2.97 -7.05
C ILE A 57 -13.86 3.84 -6.94
N TYR A 58 -13.85 4.87 -6.10
CA TYR A 58 -12.70 5.76 -5.93
C TYR A 58 -11.51 5.05 -5.28
N ARG A 59 -11.78 4.21 -4.29
CA ARG A 59 -10.79 3.32 -3.68
C ARG A 59 -10.09 2.41 -4.68
N GLU A 60 -10.79 1.93 -5.70
CA GLU A 60 -10.20 1.11 -6.75
C GLU A 60 -9.54 1.94 -7.85
N ILE A 61 -10.22 2.97 -8.33
CA ILE A 61 -9.83 3.72 -9.53
C ILE A 61 -8.71 4.70 -9.23
N ILE A 62 -8.70 5.40 -8.10
CA ILE A 62 -7.68 6.42 -7.81
C ILE A 62 -6.28 5.79 -7.76
N PRO A 63 -5.99 4.76 -6.93
CA PRO A 63 -4.67 4.16 -6.91
C PRO A 63 -4.27 3.57 -8.27
N ARG A 64 -5.22 2.97 -8.99
CA ARG A 64 -5.02 2.38 -10.32
C ARG A 64 -4.66 3.44 -11.38
N VAL A 65 -5.29 4.61 -11.35
CA VAL A 65 -4.96 5.73 -12.24
C VAL A 65 -3.59 6.28 -11.90
N LEU A 66 -3.33 6.53 -10.62
CA LEU A 66 -2.06 7.10 -10.16
C LEU A 66 -0.86 6.22 -10.49
N ASN A 67 -1.04 4.90 -10.43
CA ASN A 67 0.05 3.95 -10.70
C ASN A 67 0.06 3.40 -12.14
N PHE A 68 -0.84 3.87 -13.02
CA PHE A 68 -0.98 3.36 -14.39
C PHE A 68 0.31 3.46 -15.21
N SER A 69 1.01 4.59 -15.12
CA SER A 69 2.30 4.79 -15.80
C SER A 69 3.34 3.75 -15.33
N MET A 70 3.36 3.44 -14.04
CA MET A 70 4.29 2.46 -13.45
C MET A 70 3.99 1.07 -13.99
N GLN A 71 2.72 0.66 -13.98
CA GLN A 71 2.29 -0.59 -14.59
C GLN A 71 2.72 -0.71 -16.05
N LYS A 72 2.66 0.38 -16.83
CA LYS A 72 3.07 0.36 -18.23
C LYS A 72 4.58 0.24 -18.43
N ASN A 73 5.40 0.56 -17.45
CA ASN A 73 6.85 0.59 -17.58
C ASN A 73 7.56 -0.55 -16.81
N ILE A 74 6.92 -1.18 -15.82
CA ILE A 74 7.38 -2.41 -15.14
C ILE A 74 7.26 -3.62 -16.11
N ARG A 75 7.50 -3.46 -17.42
CA ARG A 75 7.22 -4.49 -18.44
C ARG A 75 8.09 -5.74 -18.30
N GLU A 76 9.19 -5.63 -17.58
CA GLU A 76 10.24 -6.65 -17.54
C GLU A 76 10.18 -7.56 -16.30
N VAL A 77 9.34 -7.26 -15.31
CA VAL A 77 9.29 -8.07 -14.08
C VAL A 77 8.28 -9.21 -14.17
N GLY A 78 8.81 -10.42 -14.40
CA GLY A 78 8.27 -11.70 -13.95
C GLY A 78 7.08 -12.26 -14.73
N ILE A 79 7.25 -13.44 -15.33
CA ILE A 79 6.13 -14.26 -15.77
C ILE A 79 5.36 -14.69 -14.51
N ILE A 80 4.05 -14.46 -14.47
CA ILE A 80 3.17 -14.76 -13.31
C ILE A 80 3.43 -16.16 -12.73
N SER A 81 3.69 -17.15 -13.60
CA SER A 81 3.96 -18.53 -13.22
C SER A 81 5.15 -18.73 -12.29
N TRP A 82 6.08 -17.77 -12.19
CA TRP A 82 7.22 -17.86 -11.29
C TRP A 82 6.85 -17.75 -9.81
N TYR A 83 5.74 -17.08 -9.51
CA TYR A 83 5.25 -16.88 -8.15
C TYR A 83 4.13 -17.85 -7.77
N ILE A 84 3.72 -18.71 -8.72
CA ILE A 84 2.68 -19.72 -8.49
C ILE A 84 3.35 -21.08 -8.36
N ASN A 85 3.11 -21.75 -7.24
CA ASN A 85 3.64 -23.10 -7.03
C ASN A 85 2.84 -24.15 -7.85
N PRO A 86 3.32 -25.40 -7.96
CA PRO A 86 2.63 -26.43 -8.73
C PRO A 86 1.18 -26.74 -8.28
N ALA A 87 0.79 -26.35 -7.05
CA ALA A 87 -0.57 -26.47 -6.55
C ALA A 87 -1.48 -25.28 -6.93
N GLY A 88 -0.99 -24.34 -7.74
CA GLY A 88 -1.73 -23.14 -8.15
C GLY A 88 -1.82 -22.06 -7.06
N LYS A 89 -1.02 -22.17 -6.00
CA LYS A 89 -1.02 -21.25 -4.87
C LYS A 89 0.05 -20.18 -5.03
N LEU A 90 -0.22 -18.99 -4.50
CA LEU A 90 0.68 -17.85 -4.58
C LEU A 90 1.77 -17.94 -3.51
N ASP A 91 3.02 -17.89 -3.92
CA ASP A 91 4.17 -17.74 -3.03
C ASP A 91 4.41 -16.24 -2.76
N MET A 92 3.77 -15.73 -1.72
CA MET A 92 3.84 -14.31 -1.33
C MET A 92 5.26 -13.92 -0.89
N ASP A 93 6.00 -14.82 -0.24
CA ASP A 93 7.36 -14.54 0.20
C ASP A 93 8.29 -14.31 -0.99
N LYS A 94 8.23 -15.21 -1.98
CA LYS A 94 8.99 -15.08 -3.22
C LYS A 94 8.58 -13.83 -4.00
N LEU A 95 7.29 -13.50 -4.00
CA LEU A 95 6.77 -12.29 -4.64
C LEU A 95 7.33 -11.01 -4.01
N LEU A 96 7.31 -10.91 -2.68
CA LEU A 96 7.80 -9.74 -1.95
C LEU A 96 9.33 -9.62 -1.99
N LYS A 97 10.07 -10.74 -2.03
CA LYS A 97 11.53 -10.73 -2.27
C LYS A 97 11.87 -10.16 -3.64
N ALA A 98 11.17 -10.60 -4.69
CA ALA A 98 11.34 -10.04 -6.02
C ALA A 98 10.96 -8.54 -6.06
N PHE A 99 9.95 -8.14 -5.29
CA PHE A 99 9.63 -6.72 -5.14
C PHE A 99 10.73 -5.94 -4.42
N GLN A 100 11.35 -6.46 -3.34
CA GLN A 100 12.48 -5.80 -2.67
C GLN A 100 13.67 -5.58 -3.63
N GLU A 101 14.00 -6.58 -4.45
CA GLU A 101 15.06 -6.48 -5.46
C GLU A 101 14.70 -5.41 -6.52
N PHE A 102 13.49 -5.50 -7.08
CA PHE A 102 13.00 -4.52 -8.03
C PHE A 102 12.98 -3.09 -7.46
N TYR A 103 12.53 -2.93 -6.21
CA TYR A 103 12.45 -1.65 -5.51
C TYR A 103 13.86 -1.07 -5.30
N ARG A 104 14.83 -1.90 -4.89
CA ARG A 104 16.23 -1.49 -4.77
C ARG A 104 16.82 -0.94 -6.07
N GLU A 105 16.57 -1.62 -7.18
CA GLU A 105 17.18 -1.27 -8.47
C GLU A 105 16.53 -0.04 -9.12
N ASN A 106 15.24 0.19 -8.86
CA ASN A 106 14.47 1.11 -9.69
C ASN A 106 13.81 2.26 -8.90
N SER A 107 13.62 2.14 -7.59
CA SER A 107 12.74 3.06 -6.82
C SER A 107 13.14 4.52 -6.95
N GLU A 108 14.43 4.87 -6.87
CA GLU A 108 14.88 6.28 -6.95
C GLU A 108 14.40 6.96 -8.25
N MET A 109 14.61 6.32 -9.40
CA MET A 109 14.15 6.84 -10.69
C MET A 109 12.62 6.93 -10.78
N TRP A 110 11.90 5.97 -10.20
CA TRP A 110 10.44 5.94 -10.20
C TRP A 110 9.84 7.03 -9.32
N LEU A 111 10.38 7.19 -8.10
CA LEU A 111 9.87 8.12 -7.10
C LEU A 111 10.15 9.57 -7.48
N GLU A 112 11.26 9.86 -8.14
CA GLU A 112 11.56 11.22 -8.63
C GLU A 112 10.54 11.71 -9.67
N LYS A 113 10.07 10.82 -10.55
CA LYS A 113 9.12 11.13 -11.62
C LYS A 113 7.67 11.20 -11.14
N PHE A 114 7.42 10.94 -9.86
CA PHE A 114 6.09 10.73 -9.35
C PHE A 114 5.48 12.03 -8.81
N ASP A 115 4.28 12.36 -9.25
CA ASP A 115 3.53 13.52 -8.75
C ASP A 115 3.13 13.34 -7.27
N TYR A 116 2.91 12.10 -6.85
CA TYR A 116 2.48 11.71 -5.50
C TYR A 116 3.66 11.19 -4.68
N LYS A 117 4.75 11.98 -4.59
CA LYS A 117 6.06 11.53 -4.08
C LYS A 117 5.98 10.73 -2.78
N GLU A 118 5.20 11.20 -1.81
CA GLU A 118 5.08 10.52 -0.52
C GLU A 118 4.36 9.17 -0.61
N ALA A 119 3.30 9.07 -1.42
CA ALA A 119 2.57 7.81 -1.63
C ALA A 119 3.24 6.88 -2.66
N GLY A 120 4.30 7.35 -3.31
CA GLY A 120 5.04 6.64 -4.34
C GLY A 120 5.44 5.21 -3.96
N PRO A 121 6.03 4.95 -2.77
CA PRO A 121 6.42 3.59 -2.38
C PRO A 121 5.25 2.61 -2.33
N HIS A 122 4.13 3.03 -1.73
CA HIS A 122 2.91 2.24 -1.63
C HIS A 122 2.31 2.00 -3.02
N LEU A 123 2.26 3.04 -3.87
CA LEU A 123 1.74 2.95 -5.24
C LEU A 123 2.61 2.05 -6.14
N LEU A 124 3.93 2.02 -5.91
CA LEU A 124 4.87 1.14 -6.61
C LEU A 124 4.62 -0.32 -6.26
N LEU A 125 4.46 -0.65 -4.97
CA LEU A 125 4.07 -1.99 -4.54
C LEU A 125 2.72 -2.39 -5.14
N MET A 126 1.72 -1.51 -5.08
CA MET A 126 0.40 -1.81 -5.67
C MET A 126 0.48 -2.06 -7.18
N ALA A 127 1.27 -1.28 -7.92
CA ALA A 127 1.47 -1.48 -9.36
C ALA A 127 2.13 -2.84 -9.65
N PHE A 128 3.15 -3.19 -8.86
CA PHE A 128 3.87 -4.45 -8.97
C PHE A 128 2.95 -5.64 -8.72
N LEU A 129 2.25 -5.65 -7.58
CA LEU A 129 1.30 -6.68 -7.21
C LEU A 129 0.19 -6.82 -8.26
N GLN A 130 -0.34 -5.70 -8.77
CA GLN A 130 -1.44 -5.72 -9.72
C GLN A 130 -1.09 -6.45 -11.03
N ARG A 131 0.16 -6.41 -11.50
CA ARG A 131 0.55 -7.19 -12.69
C ARG A 131 0.44 -8.70 -12.49
N ILE A 132 0.71 -9.16 -11.29
CA ILE A 132 0.85 -10.58 -10.97
C ILE A 132 -0.50 -11.14 -10.51
N ILE A 133 -1.21 -10.40 -9.67
CA ILE A 133 -2.51 -10.80 -9.12
C ILE A 133 -3.63 -10.76 -10.18
N ASN A 134 -3.60 -9.84 -11.15
CA ASN A 134 -4.62 -9.76 -12.20
C ASN A 134 -4.73 -11.03 -13.08
N GLY A 135 -3.77 -11.96 -13.00
CA GLY A 135 -3.82 -13.26 -13.68
C GLY A 135 -4.67 -14.34 -13.00
N GLY A 136 -5.30 -14.07 -11.84
CA GLY A 136 -6.11 -15.07 -11.14
C GLY A 136 -6.60 -14.71 -9.73
N GLY A 137 -6.42 -13.47 -9.29
CA GLY A 137 -6.79 -13.00 -7.96
C GLY A 137 -7.33 -11.57 -7.93
N LYS A 138 -7.48 -11.03 -6.71
CA LYS A 138 -7.99 -9.69 -6.43
C LYS A 138 -7.12 -8.99 -5.40
N ILE A 139 -7.00 -7.67 -5.54
CA ILE A 139 -6.37 -6.80 -4.54
C ILE A 139 -7.46 -5.90 -4.00
N ASN A 140 -7.86 -6.09 -2.75
CA ASN A 140 -8.78 -5.22 -2.04
C ASN A 140 -7.96 -4.16 -1.29
N ARG A 141 -8.22 -2.88 -1.57
CA ARG A 141 -7.50 -1.75 -0.98
C ARG A 141 -8.31 -1.13 0.16
N GLU A 142 -7.62 -0.71 1.20
CA GLU A 142 -8.20 -0.01 2.35
C GLU A 142 -9.39 -0.73 3.00
N MET A 143 -9.49 -2.04 2.84
CA MET A 143 -10.70 -2.81 3.14
C MET A 143 -11.12 -2.56 4.60
N ALA A 144 -12.38 -2.19 4.82
CA ALA A 144 -12.88 -1.83 6.14
C ALA A 144 -12.91 -3.08 7.04
N VAL A 145 -12.18 -3.03 8.16
CA VAL A 145 -12.02 -4.12 9.11
C VAL A 145 -12.29 -3.61 10.51
N GLY A 146 -13.45 -3.98 11.07
CA GLY A 146 -13.91 -3.46 12.36
C GLY A 146 -14.05 -1.94 12.32
N THR A 147 -13.33 -1.24 13.21
CA THR A 147 -13.29 0.23 13.26
C THR A 147 -12.15 0.84 12.44
N GLY A 148 -11.37 0.03 11.71
CA GLY A 148 -10.22 0.49 10.93
C GLY A 148 -10.27 -0.02 9.49
N ARG A 149 -9.12 0.03 8.81
CA ARG A 149 -8.93 -0.45 7.44
C ARG A 149 -7.56 -1.11 7.27
N THR A 150 -7.51 -2.28 6.64
CA THR A 150 -6.23 -2.85 6.20
C THR A 150 -5.81 -2.20 4.89
N ASP A 151 -4.52 -1.89 4.74
CA ASP A 151 -4.02 -1.26 3.52
C ASP A 151 -4.28 -2.16 2.29
N LEU A 152 -3.93 -3.45 2.38
CA LEU A 152 -4.10 -4.41 1.30
C LEU A 152 -4.55 -5.80 1.80
N LEU A 153 -5.65 -6.31 1.24
CA LEU A 153 -6.03 -7.72 1.32
C LEU A 153 -5.97 -8.33 -0.07
N ILE A 154 -5.05 -9.28 -0.26
CA ILE A 154 -4.88 -10.01 -1.52
C ILE A 154 -5.63 -11.33 -1.42
N GLU A 155 -6.47 -11.62 -2.41
CA GLU A 155 -7.13 -12.90 -2.58
C GLU A 155 -6.61 -13.57 -3.85
N PHE A 156 -6.06 -14.77 -3.74
CA PHE A 156 -5.56 -15.51 -4.90
C PHE A 156 -5.85 -17.01 -4.74
N ASN A 157 -6.62 -17.58 -5.68
CA ASN A 157 -6.98 -19.00 -5.69
C ASN A 157 -7.46 -19.55 -4.31
N GLY A 158 -8.31 -18.79 -3.62
CA GLY A 158 -8.86 -19.15 -2.31
C GLY A 158 -7.97 -18.83 -1.10
N GLU A 159 -6.73 -18.38 -1.31
CA GLU A 159 -5.83 -17.90 -0.26
C GLU A 159 -5.97 -16.40 -0.06
N ARG A 160 -5.78 -15.97 1.19
CA ARG A 160 -5.85 -14.57 1.61
C ARG A 160 -4.52 -14.15 2.22
N PHE A 161 -4.04 -12.97 1.86
CA PHE A 161 -2.83 -12.37 2.42
C PHE A 161 -3.12 -10.94 2.86
N VAL A 162 -2.83 -10.63 4.12
CA VAL A 162 -2.99 -9.28 4.70
C VAL A 162 -1.63 -8.60 4.68
N LEU A 163 -1.58 -7.44 4.03
CA LEU A 163 -0.39 -6.60 3.96
C LEU A 163 -0.73 -5.25 4.62
N GLU A 164 0.06 -4.87 5.61
CA GLU A 164 0.05 -3.53 6.22
C GLU A 164 1.29 -2.77 5.74
N LEU A 165 1.12 -1.53 5.31
CA LEU A 165 2.17 -0.71 4.71
C LEU A 165 2.46 0.50 5.61
N LYS A 166 3.74 0.81 5.83
CA LYS A 166 4.14 1.98 6.60
C LYS A 166 5.37 2.64 6.01
N LEU A 167 5.32 3.96 5.90
CA LEU A 167 6.50 4.79 5.73
C LEU A 167 7.21 4.93 7.08
N LYS A 168 8.54 4.76 7.14
CA LYS A 168 9.36 4.92 8.34
C LYS A 168 9.60 6.40 8.70
N ARG A 169 8.52 7.17 8.78
CA ARG A 169 8.53 8.60 9.16
C ARG A 169 8.90 8.82 10.62
N LEU A 170 8.48 7.91 11.50
CA LEU A 170 8.69 7.98 12.94
C LEU A 170 9.25 6.65 13.47
N PRO A 171 10.02 6.66 14.58
CA PRO A 171 10.51 5.43 15.22
C PRO A 171 9.39 4.44 15.60
N SER A 172 8.18 4.95 15.84
CA SER A 172 7.01 4.14 16.20
C SER A 172 6.30 3.47 15.02
N ALA A 173 6.69 3.73 13.77
CA ALA A 173 6.01 3.20 12.59
C ALA A 173 5.92 1.66 12.61
N ARG A 174 7.01 0.98 13.00
CA ARG A 174 7.06 -0.49 13.12
C ARG A 174 6.06 -1.00 14.15
N GLN A 175 6.10 -0.47 15.37
CA GLN A 175 5.20 -0.92 16.44
C GLN A 175 3.73 -0.67 16.10
N LYS A 176 3.41 0.51 15.54
CA LYS A 176 2.06 0.85 15.09
C LYS A 176 1.56 -0.12 14.01
N GLY A 177 2.40 -0.42 13.02
CA GLY A 177 2.08 -1.38 11.97
C GLY A 177 1.83 -2.79 12.51
N LEU A 178 2.66 -3.25 13.46
CA LEU A 178 2.48 -4.54 14.13
C LEU A 178 1.15 -4.63 14.89
N ASP A 179 0.81 -3.58 15.64
CA ASP A 179 -0.45 -3.54 16.38
C ASP A 179 -1.66 -3.43 15.43
N GLN A 180 -1.54 -2.70 14.32
CA GLN A 180 -2.59 -2.59 13.31
C GLN A 180 -2.86 -3.92 12.61
N ILE A 181 -1.82 -4.55 12.04
CA ILE A 181 -2.00 -5.81 11.32
C ILE A 181 -2.51 -6.93 12.23
N SER A 182 -2.09 -6.97 13.51
CA SER A 182 -2.58 -7.98 14.46
C SER A 182 -4.09 -7.88 14.68
N ARG A 183 -4.61 -6.65 14.85
CA ARG A 183 -6.07 -6.41 14.97
C ARG A 183 -6.83 -6.82 13.71
N TYR A 184 -6.26 -6.58 12.53
CA TYR A 184 -6.88 -6.97 11.27
C TYR A 184 -6.91 -8.48 11.11
N LEU A 185 -5.82 -9.16 11.46
CA LEU A 185 -5.74 -10.62 11.46
C LEU A 185 -6.76 -11.23 12.43
N ASP A 186 -6.97 -10.67 13.62
CA ASP A 186 -8.03 -11.12 14.54
C ASP A 186 -9.42 -11.02 13.92
N THR A 187 -9.74 -9.86 13.35
CA THR A 187 -11.07 -9.61 12.75
C THR A 187 -11.33 -10.52 11.55
N LEU A 188 -10.29 -10.85 10.78
CA LEU A 188 -10.37 -11.72 9.61
C LEU A 188 -10.27 -13.22 9.95
N GLY A 189 -10.04 -13.58 11.21
CA GLY A 189 -9.83 -14.98 11.62
C GLY A 189 -8.53 -15.57 11.07
N MET A 190 -7.52 -14.74 10.84
CA MET A 190 -6.23 -15.11 10.26
C MET A 190 -5.12 -15.05 11.33
N THR A 191 -4.02 -15.77 11.08
CA THR A 191 -2.86 -15.83 11.98
C THR A 191 -1.56 -15.35 11.34
N LYS A 192 -1.55 -15.10 10.02
CA LYS A 192 -0.36 -14.71 9.27
C LYS A 192 -0.58 -13.41 8.49
N GLY A 193 0.40 -12.51 8.52
CA GLY A 193 0.37 -11.28 7.74
C GLY A 193 1.75 -10.72 7.44
N TYR A 194 1.80 -9.67 6.62
CA TYR A 194 3.02 -9.03 6.17
C TYR A 194 3.03 -7.56 6.55
N LEU A 195 4.04 -7.12 7.29
CA LEU A 195 4.27 -5.70 7.55
C LEU A 195 5.38 -5.20 6.63
N ILE A 196 5.04 -4.29 5.72
CA ILE A 196 5.98 -3.69 4.78
C ILE A 196 6.37 -2.31 5.28
N LEU A 197 7.68 -2.09 5.51
CA LEU A 197 8.22 -0.84 6.02
C LEU A 197 9.12 -0.20 4.96
N PHE A 198 8.70 0.96 4.45
CA PHE A 198 9.46 1.73 3.48
C PHE A 198 10.36 2.77 4.16
N GLU A 199 11.66 2.68 3.90
CA GLU A 199 12.64 3.69 4.26
C GLU A 199 12.53 4.89 3.33
N ILE A 200 12.20 6.05 3.91
CA ILE A 200 11.97 7.29 3.15
C ILE A 200 13.24 8.12 3.02
N LYS A 201 14.28 7.84 3.81
CA LYS A 201 15.56 8.53 3.65
C LYS A 201 16.23 8.07 2.34
N PRO A 202 16.97 8.94 1.64
CA PRO A 202 17.71 8.55 0.44
C PRO A 202 18.80 7.52 0.76
N SER A 203 19.20 6.72 -0.24
CA SER A 203 20.23 5.67 -0.09
C SER A 203 21.59 6.24 0.33
N SER A 204 21.85 7.50 0.01
CA SER A 204 23.03 8.26 0.48
C SER A 204 23.07 8.48 1.99
N ILE A 205 21.93 8.41 2.69
CA ILE A 205 21.84 8.53 4.16
C ILE A 205 21.72 7.17 4.83
N ILE A 206 20.90 6.27 4.27
CA ILE A 206 20.76 4.88 4.74
C ILE A 206 21.06 3.93 3.57
N PRO A 207 22.24 3.29 3.51
CA PRO A 207 22.59 2.42 2.38
C PRO A 207 21.63 1.23 2.20
N TRP A 208 21.47 0.76 0.96
CA TRP A 208 20.58 -0.36 0.62
C TRP A 208 20.86 -1.63 1.43
N GLU A 209 22.13 -1.88 1.73
CA GLU A 209 22.64 -3.02 2.51
C GLU A 209 22.11 -3.03 3.95
N THR A 210 21.67 -1.87 4.46
CA THR A 210 21.23 -1.71 5.85
C THR A 210 19.72 -1.53 6.00
N ARG A 211 19.03 -1.07 4.95
CA ARG A 211 17.56 -0.89 4.94
C ARG A 211 16.79 -2.13 4.51
N VAL A 212 17.35 -2.98 3.64
CA VAL A 212 16.66 -4.21 3.19
C VAL A 212 16.74 -5.26 4.28
N LYS A 213 15.58 -5.63 4.84
CA LYS A 213 15.50 -6.65 5.90
C LYS A 213 14.30 -7.57 5.67
N TRP A 214 14.46 -8.79 6.15
CA TRP A 214 13.42 -9.80 6.19
C TRP A 214 13.45 -10.46 7.56
N GLU A 215 12.35 -10.43 8.29
CA GLU A 215 12.28 -10.94 9.66
C GLU A 215 10.91 -11.55 9.93
N ASP A 216 10.88 -12.80 10.35
CA ASP A 216 9.64 -13.44 10.81
C ASP A 216 9.57 -13.34 12.34
N ILE A 217 8.48 -12.75 12.84
CA ILE A 217 8.28 -12.56 14.28
C ILE A 217 6.92 -13.09 14.72
N SER A 218 6.80 -13.33 16.03
CA SER A 218 5.51 -13.50 16.69
C SER A 218 5.15 -12.21 17.44
N HIS A 219 3.98 -11.64 17.16
CA HIS A 219 3.44 -10.48 17.87
C HIS A 219 1.96 -10.73 18.16
N GLN A 220 1.54 -10.60 19.42
CA GLN A 220 0.14 -10.84 19.84
C GLN A 220 -0.44 -12.19 19.32
N ASN A 221 0.38 -13.25 19.34
CA ASN A 221 0.05 -14.59 18.81
C ASN A 221 -0.23 -14.65 17.30
N LYS A 222 0.28 -13.68 16.53
CA LYS A 222 0.28 -13.67 15.06
C LYS A 222 1.70 -13.87 14.54
N GLU A 223 1.82 -14.65 13.48
CA GLU A 223 3.06 -14.76 12.70
C GLU A 223 3.09 -13.59 11.71
N ILE A 224 4.04 -12.67 11.87
CA ILE A 224 4.18 -11.51 11.00
C ILE A 224 5.55 -11.53 10.35
N THR A 225 5.55 -11.52 9.02
CA THR A 225 6.75 -11.31 8.23
C THR A 225 6.94 -9.81 8.01
N ILE A 226 8.05 -9.29 8.49
CA ILE A 226 8.44 -7.89 8.32
C ILE A 226 9.39 -7.81 7.13
N VAL A 227 9.03 -6.94 6.18
CA VAL A 227 9.77 -6.70 4.96
C VAL A 227 10.16 -5.22 4.93
N GLU A 228 11.44 -4.91 5.16
CA GLU A 228 11.95 -3.52 5.10
C GLU A 228 12.64 -3.27 3.76
N MET A 229 12.45 -2.09 3.15
CA MET A 229 13.15 -1.66 1.94
C MET A 229 13.20 -0.15 1.78
#